data_AF-A0A8X6YBZ7-F1
#
_entry.id   AF-A0A8X6YBZ7-F1
#
_cell.length_a   1.000
_cell.length_b   1.000
_cell.length_c   1.000
_cell.angle_alpha   90.00
_cell.angle_beta   90.00
_cell.angle_gamma   90.00
#
_symmetry.space_group_name_H-M   'P 1'
#
loop_
_entity.id
_entity.type
_entity.pdbx_description
1 polymer ?
#
loop_
_entity_poly.entity_id
_entity_poly.type
_entity_poly.pdbx_seq_one_letter_code
_entity_poly.pdbx_strand_id
1 'polypeptide(L)'
;MHQVMFFFRHRLTPAYMIVMGFYTTLFSYLGSGYLWPVYDTNPVCKENWWWNLLFINNFQSTQKQCMGWCWYLANDMQFYLISPLFLISLLRWPRIGYAVSATFLTISCFITFKISEQFRIVDGLSSLEYYFRDMEAFLDQYWEYFDKIHDKPYSRLGVYLIGLLLGHFVCQRRFRKMGPATLCCGWLLSVTVMLASLFSLSVREKSVFISAVFNVVKNVLFSCGLAWIIFVCTTGHGSVINRCLSSRVFLPLSRLSYCAYLTHMIVLMAHFQATGYHEYFCFMTWLFLCIRIVLWTYVISFGVALIFETPVLRLFALYRTNWNKKRM
;
A
#
# COMPACT_ATOMS: atom_id res chain seq x y z
N MET A 1 21.89 2.80 9.48
CA MET A 1 21.58 3.83 8.47
C MET A 1 22.22 3.55 7.10
N HIS A 2 23.52 3.19 7.02
CA HIS A 2 24.19 2.93 5.74
C HIS A 2 23.70 1.67 4.98
N GLN A 3 23.47 0.55 5.66
CA GLN A 3 22.94 -0.69 5.02
C GLN A 3 21.49 -0.59 4.52
N VAL A 4 20.89 0.56 4.74
CA VAL A 4 19.46 0.74 4.92
C VAL A 4 18.93 1.69 3.84
N MET A 5 19.60 2.84 3.67
CA MET A 5 19.49 3.65 2.45
C MET A 5 19.94 2.82 1.24
N PHE A 6 20.84 1.85 1.47
CA PHE A 6 21.25 0.87 0.48
C PHE A 6 20.11 -0.06 0.04
N PHE A 7 19.23 -0.51 0.94
CA PHE A 7 18.12 -1.41 0.61
C PHE A 7 17.11 -0.72 -0.33
N PHE A 8 16.61 0.47 0.03
CA PHE A 8 15.65 1.18 -0.83
C PHE A 8 16.26 1.59 -2.17
N ARG A 9 17.45 2.20 -2.14
CA ARG A 9 18.09 2.77 -3.34
C ARG A 9 18.60 1.71 -4.33
N HIS A 10 18.99 0.52 -3.86
CA HIS A 10 19.61 -0.50 -4.73
C HIS A 10 18.74 -1.74 -4.97
N ARG A 11 17.70 -2.00 -4.17
CA ARG A 11 16.78 -3.12 -4.44
C ARG A 11 15.48 -2.69 -5.10
N LEU A 12 14.84 -1.64 -4.60
CA LEU A 12 13.51 -1.23 -5.06
C LEU A 12 13.61 -0.30 -6.27
N THR A 13 14.42 0.75 -6.17
CA THR A 13 14.53 1.80 -7.21
C THR A 13 14.81 1.27 -8.61
N PRO A 14 15.72 0.30 -8.87
CA PRO A 14 16.02 -0.11 -10.24
C PRO A 14 14.81 -0.69 -10.98
N ALA A 15 14.10 -1.65 -10.38
CA ALA A 15 12.91 -2.24 -11.00
C ALA A 15 11.80 -1.19 -11.16
N TYR A 16 11.63 -0.30 -10.17
CA TYR A 16 10.69 0.81 -10.26
C TYR A 16 10.97 1.74 -11.45
N MET A 17 12.21 2.19 -11.61
CA MET A 17 12.59 3.09 -12.71
C MET A 17 12.49 2.42 -14.07
N ILE A 18 12.77 1.13 -14.17
CA ILE A 18 12.64 0.37 -15.43
C ILE A 18 11.17 0.22 -15.81
N VAL A 19 10.31 -0.19 -14.87
CA VAL A 19 8.86 -0.30 -15.13
C VAL A 19 8.26 1.06 -15.46
N MET A 20 8.69 2.11 -14.78
CA MET A 20 8.29 3.48 -15.10
C MET A 20 8.75 3.87 -16.51
N GLY A 21 10.03 3.69 -16.84
CA GLY A 21 10.55 3.98 -18.18
C GLY A 21 9.78 3.25 -19.28
N PHE A 22 9.44 1.98 -19.06
CA PHE A 22 8.58 1.21 -19.95
C PHE A 22 7.19 1.84 -20.09
N TYR A 23 6.53 2.16 -18.96
CA TYR A 23 5.21 2.77 -18.93
C TYR A 23 5.17 4.14 -19.63
N THR A 24 6.25 4.92 -19.53
CA THR A 24 6.32 6.27 -20.09
C THR A 24 6.74 6.32 -21.56
N THR A 25 7.38 5.28 -22.09
CA THR A 25 7.96 5.32 -23.45
C THR A 25 7.47 4.23 -24.39
N LEU A 26 7.28 3.00 -23.90
CA LEU A 26 7.01 1.83 -24.75
C LEU A 26 5.55 1.39 -24.73
N PHE A 27 4.83 1.67 -23.65
CA PHE A 27 3.48 1.15 -23.44
C PHE A 27 2.51 1.47 -24.59
N SER A 28 2.54 2.65 -25.19
CA SER A 28 1.65 3.06 -26.30
C SER A 28 1.86 2.24 -27.56
N TYR A 29 3.05 1.68 -27.77
CA TYR A 29 3.38 0.90 -28.97
C TYR A 29 2.98 -0.58 -28.87
N LEU A 30 2.53 -1.05 -27.70
CA LEU A 30 2.32 -2.48 -27.44
C LEU A 30 0.88 -2.95 -27.58
N GLY A 31 -0.03 -2.06 -27.93
CA GLY A 31 -1.43 -2.40 -28.04
C GLY A 31 -2.17 -1.52 -29.02
N SER A 32 -3.45 -1.85 -29.16
CA SER A 32 -4.41 -1.15 -29.97
C SER A 32 -5.76 -1.27 -29.28
N GLY A 33 -6.57 -0.23 -29.33
CA GLY A 33 -7.86 -0.21 -28.68
C GLY A 33 -8.51 1.16 -28.81
N TYR A 34 -9.80 1.23 -28.52
CA TYR A 34 -10.56 2.46 -28.66
C TYR A 34 -10.04 3.59 -27.75
N LEU A 35 -9.58 3.24 -26.54
CA LEU A 35 -9.00 4.18 -25.58
C LEU A 35 -7.47 4.06 -25.49
N TRP A 36 -6.83 3.34 -26.42
CA TRP A 36 -5.39 3.15 -26.40
C TRP A 36 -4.65 4.43 -26.83
N PRO A 37 -3.58 4.84 -26.14
CA PRO A 37 -2.84 6.05 -26.50
C PRO A 37 -2.17 5.90 -27.88
N VAL A 38 -2.47 6.83 -28.79
CA VAL A 38 -2.05 6.71 -30.21
C VAL A 38 -0.60 7.14 -30.43
N TYR A 39 -0.09 8.13 -29.69
CA TYR A 39 1.27 8.69 -29.92
C TYR A 39 2.01 9.20 -28.68
N ASP A 40 1.31 9.45 -27.57
CA ASP A 40 1.94 9.83 -26.30
C ASP A 40 1.49 8.89 -25.19
N THR A 41 2.43 8.13 -24.67
CA THR A 41 2.24 7.13 -23.61
C THR A 41 1.65 7.73 -22.36
N ASN A 42 2.15 8.91 -21.95
CA ASN A 42 1.67 9.65 -20.79
C ASN A 42 2.40 11.01 -20.68
N PRO A 43 1.76 12.15 -21.08
CA PRO A 43 2.40 13.46 -21.03
C PRO A 43 2.73 13.91 -19.60
N VAL A 44 1.89 13.53 -18.62
CA VAL A 44 2.11 13.83 -17.20
C VAL A 44 3.42 13.22 -16.71
N CYS A 45 3.69 11.98 -17.11
CA CYS A 45 4.93 11.31 -16.76
C CYS A 45 6.18 11.91 -17.40
N LYS A 46 6.10 12.42 -18.63
CA LYS A 46 7.27 13.05 -19.28
C LYS A 46 7.80 14.24 -18.48
N GLU A 47 6.91 15.00 -17.87
CA GLU A 47 7.27 16.16 -17.06
C GLU A 47 7.58 15.80 -15.59
N ASN A 48 6.86 14.83 -15.02
CA ASN A 48 6.84 14.61 -13.56
C ASN A 48 7.44 13.28 -13.09
N TRP A 49 8.06 12.47 -13.95
CA TRP A 49 8.65 11.17 -13.55
C TRP A 49 9.65 11.27 -12.39
N TRP A 50 10.35 12.40 -12.26
CA TRP A 50 11.38 12.60 -11.23
C TRP A 50 10.80 12.64 -9.81
N TRP A 51 9.51 12.96 -9.64
CA TRP A 51 8.82 12.87 -8.34
C TRP A 51 8.78 11.43 -7.81
N ASN A 52 8.57 10.46 -8.71
CA ASN A 52 8.58 9.04 -8.39
C ASN A 52 10.00 8.54 -8.07
N LEU A 53 11.03 9.05 -8.77
CA LEU A 53 12.44 8.75 -8.47
C LEU A 53 12.84 9.23 -7.06
N LEU A 54 12.36 10.40 -6.66
CA LEU A 54 12.63 11.00 -5.35
C LEU A 54 11.69 10.48 -4.24
N PHE A 55 10.73 9.60 -4.55
CA PHE A 55 9.74 9.08 -3.59
C PHE A 55 8.94 10.19 -2.89
N ILE A 56 8.55 11.23 -3.64
CA ILE A 56 7.74 12.36 -3.17
C ILE A 56 6.47 12.57 -4.00
N ASN A 57 6.16 11.66 -4.93
CA ASN A 57 4.96 11.73 -5.77
C ASN A 57 3.65 11.77 -4.98
N ASN A 58 3.63 11.28 -3.74
CA ASN A 58 2.49 11.40 -2.84
C ASN A 58 2.17 12.85 -2.42
N PHE A 59 3.09 13.81 -2.54
CA PHE A 59 2.80 15.23 -2.29
C PHE A 59 2.15 15.92 -3.49
N GLN A 60 2.37 15.37 -4.68
CA GLN A 60 1.78 15.86 -5.90
C GLN A 60 0.27 15.63 -5.92
N SER A 61 -0.43 16.45 -6.69
CA SER A 61 -1.84 16.20 -6.94
C SER A 61 -2.04 14.98 -7.83
N THR A 62 -3.09 14.19 -7.58
CA THR A 62 -3.33 12.91 -8.25
C THR A 62 -3.30 13.03 -9.78
N GLN A 63 -3.84 14.12 -10.33
CA GLN A 63 -3.86 14.39 -11.77
C GLN A 63 -2.47 14.61 -12.40
N LYS A 64 -1.47 14.95 -11.58
CA LYS A 64 -0.10 15.19 -12.05
C LYS A 64 0.86 14.04 -11.70
N GLN A 65 0.39 13.01 -11.00
CA GLN A 65 1.22 11.86 -10.65
C GLN A 65 1.47 10.98 -11.88
N CYS A 66 2.73 10.55 -12.06
CA CYS A 66 3.08 9.65 -13.16
C CYS A 66 2.57 8.21 -12.92
N MET A 67 3.09 7.54 -11.90
CA MET A 67 2.59 6.24 -11.43
C MET A 67 1.86 6.45 -10.11
N GLY A 68 0.61 6.92 -10.18
CA GLY A 68 -0.16 7.31 -8.99
C GLY A 68 -0.28 6.18 -7.96
N TRP A 69 -0.47 4.94 -8.40
CA TRP A 69 -0.54 3.77 -7.52
C TRP A 69 0.71 3.51 -6.68
N CYS A 70 1.85 4.12 -7.01
CA CYS A 70 3.09 4.02 -6.27
C CYS A 70 3.20 5.03 -5.10
N TRP A 71 2.13 5.74 -4.74
CA TRP A 71 2.06 6.60 -3.56
C TRP A 71 2.48 5.86 -2.27
N TYR A 72 2.19 4.56 -2.16
CA TYR A 72 2.54 3.76 -1.00
C TYR A 72 4.06 3.60 -0.85
N LEU A 73 4.80 3.44 -1.96
CA LEU A 73 6.27 3.38 -1.93
C LEU A 73 6.87 4.71 -1.44
N ALA A 74 6.28 5.84 -1.82
CA ALA A 74 6.69 7.15 -1.33
C ALA A 74 6.49 7.26 0.18
N ASN A 75 5.31 6.86 0.69
CA ASN A 75 5.05 6.81 2.12
C ASN A 75 6.01 5.88 2.85
N ASP A 76 6.26 4.67 2.34
CA ASP A 76 7.15 3.70 2.97
C ASP A 76 8.58 4.25 3.09
N MET A 77 9.12 4.84 2.02
CA MET A 77 10.45 5.48 2.06
C MET A 77 10.50 6.64 3.08
N GLN A 78 9.47 7.48 3.14
CA GLN A 78 9.39 8.60 4.08
C GLN A 78 9.29 8.12 5.54
N PHE A 79 8.43 7.14 5.81
CA PHE A 79 8.29 6.52 7.13
C PHE A 79 9.54 5.79 7.55
N TYR A 80 10.21 5.16 6.60
CA TYR A 80 11.49 4.54 6.81
C TYR A 80 12.55 5.54 7.31
N LEU A 81 12.64 6.73 6.68
CA LEU A 81 13.58 7.78 7.08
C LEU A 81 13.34 8.32 8.49
N ILE A 82 12.08 8.44 8.90
CA ILE A 82 11.71 8.91 10.26
C ILE A 82 11.70 7.78 11.29
N SER A 83 11.68 6.51 10.87
CA SER A 83 11.64 5.35 11.77
C SER A 83 12.73 5.32 12.86
N PRO A 84 13.98 5.79 12.65
CA PRO A 84 14.98 5.82 13.72
C PRO A 84 14.56 6.68 14.90
N LEU A 85 13.80 7.76 14.69
CA LEU A 85 13.28 8.60 15.78
C LEU A 85 12.43 7.77 16.75
N PHE A 86 11.52 6.96 16.21
CA PHE A 86 10.62 6.12 16.99
C PHE A 86 11.34 4.89 17.55
N LEU A 87 12.15 4.21 16.74
CA LEU A 87 12.85 3.00 17.17
C LEU A 87 13.90 3.28 18.25
N ILE A 88 14.73 4.32 18.09
CA ILE A 88 15.76 4.66 19.08
C ILE A 88 15.11 5.09 20.38
N SER A 89 14.06 5.92 20.32
CA SER A 89 13.33 6.34 21.53
C SER A 89 12.65 5.16 22.23
N LEU A 90 12.02 4.23 21.50
CA LEU A 90 11.42 3.02 22.08
C LEU A 90 12.45 2.07 22.69
N LEU A 91 13.60 1.88 22.05
CA LEU A 91 14.63 0.96 22.52
C LEU A 91 15.42 1.51 23.70
N ARG A 92 15.75 2.81 23.71
CA ARG A 92 16.57 3.42 24.75
C ARG A 92 15.76 3.92 25.94
N TRP A 93 14.58 4.48 25.68
CA TRP A 93 13.70 5.06 26.69
C TRP A 93 12.24 4.68 26.44
N PRO A 94 11.82 3.44 26.75
CA PRO A 94 10.52 2.91 26.34
C PRO A 94 9.35 3.84 26.67
N ARG A 95 9.30 4.42 27.87
CA ARG A 95 8.23 5.37 28.27
C ARG A 95 8.16 6.59 27.35
N ILE A 96 9.30 7.16 26.99
CA ILE A 96 9.39 8.29 26.06
C ILE A 96 9.03 7.83 24.65
N GLY A 97 9.52 6.68 24.19
CA GLY A 97 9.19 6.14 22.87
C GLY A 97 7.70 5.87 22.69
N TYR A 98 7.02 5.32 23.70
CA TYR A 98 5.57 5.15 23.70
C TYR A 98 4.85 6.50 23.67
N ALA A 99 5.29 7.47 24.47
CA ALA A 99 4.72 8.81 24.49
C ALA A 99 4.87 9.51 23.12
N VAL A 100 6.08 9.52 22.54
CA VAL A 100 6.36 10.10 21.22
C VAL A 100 5.49 9.44 20.14
N SER A 101 5.41 8.10 20.13
CA SER A 101 4.60 7.38 19.15
C SER A 101 3.10 7.70 19.30
N ALA A 102 2.59 7.76 20.54
CA ALA A 102 1.20 8.13 20.82
C ALA A 102 0.88 9.57 20.41
N THR A 103 1.81 10.51 20.65
CA THR A 103 1.68 11.90 20.22
C THR A 103 1.59 12.00 18.69
N PHE A 104 2.51 11.39 17.95
CA PHE A 104 2.49 11.44 16.48
C PHE A 104 1.28 10.72 15.87
N LEU A 105 0.83 9.61 16.47
CA LEU A 105 -0.41 8.96 16.08
C LEU A 105 -1.61 9.90 16.28
N THR A 106 -1.69 10.57 17.43
CA THR A 106 -2.78 11.51 17.74
C THR A 106 -2.77 12.71 16.79
N ILE A 107 -1.59 13.25 16.48
CA ILE A 107 -1.42 14.32 15.48
C ILE A 107 -1.88 13.86 14.08
N SER A 108 -1.49 12.66 13.66
CA SER A 108 -1.90 12.06 12.38
C SER A 108 -3.43 11.92 12.28
N CYS A 109 -4.06 11.44 13.34
CA CYS A 109 -5.52 11.35 13.46
C CYS A 109 -6.18 12.74 13.41
N PHE A 110 -5.65 13.71 14.16
CA PHE A 110 -6.19 15.06 14.21
C PHE A 110 -6.10 15.79 12.87
N ILE A 111 -4.97 15.69 12.17
CA ILE A 111 -4.79 16.26 10.84
C ILE A 111 -5.81 15.65 9.86
N THR A 112 -5.96 14.32 9.89
CA THR A 112 -6.91 13.62 9.02
C THR A 112 -8.36 14.04 9.32
N PHE A 113 -8.71 14.17 10.61
CA PHE A 113 -10.01 14.69 11.02
C PHE A 113 -10.27 16.09 10.47
N LYS A 114 -9.30 17.01 10.67
CA LYS A 114 -9.44 18.40 10.27
C LYS A 114 -9.53 18.59 8.76
N ILE A 115 -8.73 17.86 7.99
CA ILE A 115 -8.83 17.86 6.53
C ILE A 115 -10.19 17.30 6.09
N SER A 116 -10.62 16.18 6.68
CA SER A 116 -11.90 15.58 6.32
C SER A 116 -13.11 16.48 6.65
N GLU A 117 -13.05 17.21 7.77
CA GLU A 117 -14.08 18.17 8.18
C GLU A 117 -14.09 19.40 7.27
N GLN A 118 -12.91 20.00 7.02
CA GLN A 118 -12.77 21.22 6.22
C GLN A 118 -13.20 21.03 4.76
N PHE A 119 -12.78 19.92 4.15
CA PHE A 119 -13.05 19.61 2.74
C PHE A 119 -14.28 18.72 2.55
N ARG A 120 -15.06 18.45 3.62
CA ARG A 120 -16.27 17.62 3.59
C ARG A 120 -16.07 16.25 2.92
N ILE A 121 -14.91 15.66 3.16
CA ILE A 121 -14.48 14.45 2.45
C ILE A 121 -15.31 13.26 2.93
N VAL A 122 -16.04 12.66 1.99
CA VAL A 122 -16.70 11.37 2.18
C VAL A 122 -15.72 10.28 1.76
N ASP A 123 -15.71 9.16 2.49
CA ASP A 123 -14.85 8.03 2.13
C ASP A 123 -15.21 7.47 0.74
N GLY A 124 -14.26 7.51 -0.20
CA GLY A 124 -14.51 7.17 -1.60
C GLY A 124 -14.75 5.70 -1.91
N LEU A 125 -14.49 4.77 -0.98
CA LEU A 125 -14.70 3.32 -1.18
C LEU A 125 -16.02 2.80 -0.62
N SER A 126 -16.57 3.44 0.41
CA SER A 126 -17.79 2.99 1.08
C SER A 126 -19.08 3.56 0.44
N SER A 127 -18.95 4.45 -0.53
CA SER A 127 -20.05 5.08 -1.28
C SER A 127 -20.38 4.35 -2.58
N LEU A 128 -20.29 3.01 -2.62
CA LEU A 128 -20.60 2.21 -3.83
C LEU A 128 -22.02 2.44 -4.37
N GLU A 129 -22.96 2.90 -3.54
CA GLU A 129 -24.30 3.34 -3.96
C GLU A 129 -24.26 4.57 -4.87
N TYR A 130 -23.29 5.47 -4.70
CA TYR A 130 -23.11 6.70 -5.48
C TYR A 130 -22.67 6.39 -6.92
N TYR A 131 -21.94 5.28 -7.13
CA TYR A 131 -21.55 4.78 -8.45
C TYR A 131 -22.74 4.60 -9.39
N PHE A 132 -23.91 4.22 -8.86
CA PHE A 132 -25.10 3.93 -9.68
C PHE A 132 -25.92 5.16 -10.05
N ARG A 133 -25.67 6.32 -9.42
CA ARG A 133 -26.53 7.50 -9.55
C ARG A 133 -25.86 8.68 -10.24
N ASP A 134 -24.58 8.92 -9.96
CA ASP A 134 -23.80 10.00 -10.54
C ASP A 134 -22.30 9.64 -10.54
N MET A 135 -21.82 9.18 -11.71
CA MET A 135 -20.43 8.74 -11.87
C MET A 135 -19.44 9.91 -11.80
N GLU A 136 -19.82 11.10 -12.29
CA GLU A 136 -18.93 12.26 -12.33
C GLU A 136 -18.67 12.79 -10.93
N ALA A 137 -19.74 13.04 -10.16
CA ALA A 137 -19.61 13.48 -8.78
C ALA A 137 -18.94 12.43 -7.87
N PHE A 138 -19.09 11.14 -8.18
CA PHE A 138 -18.32 10.08 -7.51
C PHE A 138 -16.82 10.22 -7.77
N LEU A 139 -16.42 10.34 -9.04
CA LEU A 139 -15.01 10.42 -9.43
C LEU A 139 -14.34 11.66 -8.83
N ASP A 140 -15.02 12.80 -8.79
CA ASP A 140 -14.51 14.01 -8.17
C ASP A 140 -14.22 13.82 -6.68
N GLN A 141 -15.19 13.28 -5.93
CA GLN A 141 -15.02 12.99 -4.50
C GLN A 141 -13.93 11.93 -4.25
N TYR A 142 -13.89 10.90 -5.10
CA TYR A 142 -12.87 9.86 -5.02
C TYR A 142 -11.46 10.46 -5.22
N TRP A 143 -11.27 11.28 -6.26
CA TRP A 143 -9.98 11.90 -6.52
C TRP A 143 -9.59 12.92 -5.46
N GLU A 144 -10.54 13.67 -4.92
CA GLU A 144 -10.30 14.58 -3.80
C GLU A 144 -9.89 13.82 -2.53
N TYR A 145 -10.53 12.68 -2.23
CA TYR A 145 -10.11 11.80 -1.14
C TYR A 145 -8.66 11.32 -1.32
N PHE A 146 -8.27 10.94 -2.53
CA PHE A 146 -6.89 10.55 -2.83
C PHE A 146 -5.90 11.72 -2.68
N ASP A 147 -6.27 12.88 -3.23
CA ASP A 147 -5.46 14.10 -3.23
C ASP A 147 -5.26 14.70 -1.84
N LYS A 148 -6.20 14.50 -0.91
CA LYS A 148 -6.15 15.13 0.43
C LYS A 148 -5.84 14.17 1.56
N ILE A 149 -6.20 12.89 1.46
CA ILE A 149 -6.11 11.95 2.57
C ILE A 149 -5.36 10.67 2.18
N HIS A 150 -5.77 9.98 1.12
CA HIS A 150 -5.34 8.59 0.89
C HIS A 150 -3.83 8.43 0.72
N ASP A 151 -3.26 9.26 -0.16
CA ASP A 151 -1.85 9.17 -0.56
C ASP A 151 -0.92 9.79 0.48
N LYS A 152 -1.46 10.69 1.30
CA LYS A 152 -0.67 11.64 2.08
C LYS A 152 -0.04 10.99 3.32
N PRO A 153 1.25 11.26 3.59
CA PRO A 153 1.98 10.58 4.67
C PRO A 153 1.42 10.92 6.05
N TYR A 154 0.94 12.16 6.24
CA TYR A 154 0.36 12.59 7.52
C TYR A 154 -0.90 11.83 7.90
N SER A 155 -1.65 11.25 6.96
CA SER A 155 -2.84 10.43 7.22
C SER A 155 -2.54 8.94 7.37
N ARG A 156 -1.32 8.52 7.04
CA ARG A 156 -0.88 7.12 7.07
C ARG A 156 0.12 6.81 8.18
N LEU A 157 0.77 7.84 8.74
CA LEU A 157 1.76 7.68 9.80
C LEU A 157 1.21 6.94 11.03
N GLY A 158 -0.02 7.23 11.44
CA GLY A 158 -0.64 6.53 12.59
C GLY A 158 -0.68 5.01 12.43
N VAL A 159 -1.04 4.53 11.22
CA VAL A 159 -1.06 3.10 10.89
C VAL A 159 0.33 2.49 10.93
N TYR A 160 1.33 3.19 10.41
CA TYR A 160 2.73 2.75 10.45
C TYR A 160 3.22 2.58 11.89
N LEU A 161 2.89 3.53 12.78
CA LEU A 161 3.27 3.49 14.19
C LEU A 161 2.65 2.33 14.94
N ILE A 162 1.41 1.94 14.64
CA ILE A 162 0.77 0.74 15.23
C ILE A 162 1.60 -0.51 14.95
N GLY A 163 2.06 -0.69 13.71
CA GLY A 163 2.92 -1.81 13.34
C GLY A 163 4.28 -1.77 14.04
N LEU A 164 4.89 -0.58 14.16
CA LEU A 164 6.17 -0.38 14.82
C LEU A 164 6.09 -0.68 16.33
N LEU A 165 5.02 -0.20 16.99
CA LEU A 165 4.72 -0.47 18.39
C LEU A 165 4.49 -1.96 18.64
N LEU A 166 3.73 -2.63 17.77
CA LEU A 166 3.54 -4.08 17.83
C LEU A 166 4.88 -4.82 17.71
N GLY A 167 5.71 -4.46 16.73
CA GLY A 167 7.02 -5.09 16.52
C GLY A 167 7.92 -4.98 17.75
N HIS A 168 7.95 -3.80 18.38
CA HIS A 168 8.66 -3.58 19.64
C HIS A 168 8.08 -4.42 20.78
N PHE A 169 6.76 -4.45 20.95
CA PHE A 169 6.07 -5.22 21.98
C PHE A 169 6.34 -6.72 21.87
N VAL A 170 6.33 -7.26 20.65
CA VAL A 170 6.60 -8.68 20.38
C VAL A 170 8.07 -9.03 20.64
N CYS A 171 8.99 -8.15 20.26
CA CYS A 171 10.44 -8.40 20.40
C CYS A 171 10.91 -8.42 21.86
N GLN A 172 10.29 -7.62 22.74
CA GLN A 172 10.74 -7.50 24.13
C GLN A 172 10.19 -8.56 25.08
N ARG A 173 9.16 -9.32 24.70
CA ARG A 173 8.42 -10.18 25.62
C ARG A 173 8.42 -11.63 25.18
N ARG A 174 8.56 -12.53 26.16
CA ARG A 174 8.14 -13.92 26.00
C ARG A 174 6.68 -14.04 26.39
N PHE A 175 5.87 -14.55 25.48
CA PHE A 175 4.43 -14.69 25.70
C PHE A 175 4.11 -16.06 26.28
N ARG A 176 3.27 -16.08 27.32
CA ARG A 176 2.65 -17.31 27.82
C ARG A 176 1.55 -17.75 26.87
N LYS A 177 1.14 -19.01 26.99
CA LYS A 177 -0.02 -19.54 26.25
C LYS A 177 -1.27 -18.73 26.60
N MET A 178 -1.97 -18.23 25.58
CA MET A 178 -3.24 -17.53 25.75
C MET A 178 -4.38 -18.53 25.95
N GLY A 179 -5.34 -18.17 26.79
CA GLY A 179 -6.56 -18.96 26.98
C GLY A 179 -7.45 -18.96 25.72
N PRO A 180 -8.28 -19.99 25.52
CA PRO A 180 -9.15 -20.11 24.35
C PRO A 180 -10.16 -18.96 24.25
N ALA A 181 -10.66 -18.45 25.39
CA ALA A 181 -11.58 -17.31 25.42
C ALA A 181 -10.93 -16.02 24.87
N THR A 182 -9.70 -15.70 25.30
CA THR A 182 -8.96 -14.53 24.79
C THR A 182 -8.71 -14.62 23.30
N LEU A 183 -8.37 -15.81 22.80
CA LEU A 183 -8.18 -16.04 21.37
C LEU A 183 -9.48 -15.88 20.59
N CYS A 184 -10.58 -16.47 21.06
CA CYS A 184 -11.89 -16.37 20.42
C CYS A 184 -12.37 -14.91 20.37
N CYS A 185 -12.34 -14.20 21.51
CA CYS A 185 -12.72 -12.79 21.57
C CYS A 185 -11.83 -11.92 20.68
N GLY A 186 -10.51 -12.15 20.67
CA GLY A 186 -9.59 -11.40 19.82
C GLY A 186 -9.82 -11.65 18.33
N TRP A 187 -10.09 -12.89 17.92
CA TRP A 187 -10.45 -13.22 16.53
C TRP A 187 -11.76 -12.56 16.10
N LEU A 188 -12.82 -12.72 16.90
CA LEU A 188 -14.12 -12.10 16.63
C LEU A 188 -14.00 -10.57 16.55
N LEU A 189 -13.28 -9.95 17.49
CA LEU A 189 -13.06 -8.52 17.52
C LEU A 189 -12.26 -8.05 16.29
N SER A 190 -11.14 -8.73 15.97
CA SER A 190 -10.30 -8.39 14.82
C SER A 190 -11.10 -8.46 13.51
N VAL A 191 -11.83 -9.54 13.28
CA VAL A 191 -12.66 -9.71 12.07
C VAL A 191 -13.76 -8.66 12.01
N THR A 192 -14.49 -8.44 13.11
CA THR A 192 -15.58 -7.46 13.17
C THR A 192 -15.08 -6.05 12.88
N VAL A 193 -13.97 -5.66 13.50
CA VAL A 193 -13.37 -4.33 13.35
C VAL A 193 -12.84 -4.13 11.92
N MET A 194 -12.21 -5.14 11.33
CA MET A 194 -11.74 -5.07 9.94
C MET A 194 -12.91 -4.97 8.94
N LEU A 195 -13.96 -5.79 9.11
CA LEU A 195 -15.15 -5.74 8.27
C LEU A 195 -15.89 -4.41 8.42
N ALA A 196 -16.06 -3.91 9.65
CA ALA A 196 -16.65 -2.59 9.89
C ALA A 196 -15.84 -1.47 9.23
N SER A 197 -14.50 -1.55 9.28
CA SER A 197 -13.64 -0.56 8.61
C SER A 197 -13.77 -0.56 7.08
N LEU A 198 -14.21 -1.68 6.47
CA LEU A 198 -14.43 -1.81 5.03
C LEU A 198 -15.86 -1.45 4.60
N PHE A 199 -16.87 -1.83 5.40
CA PHE A 199 -18.27 -1.84 4.96
C PHE A 199 -19.21 -0.92 5.75
N SER A 200 -18.79 -0.32 6.87
CA SER A 200 -19.71 0.34 7.82
C SER A 200 -20.27 1.70 7.36
N LEU A 201 -19.90 2.22 6.18
CA LEU A 201 -20.34 3.53 5.71
C LEU A 201 -21.32 3.49 4.51
N SER A 202 -22.23 2.53 4.46
CA SER A 202 -23.23 2.44 3.38
C SER A 202 -24.54 3.19 3.64
N VAL A 203 -24.54 4.42 4.21
CA VAL A 203 -25.78 5.18 4.47
C VAL A 203 -25.71 6.64 4.01
N ARG A 204 -26.83 7.06 3.40
CA ARG A 204 -27.09 8.12 2.43
C ARG A 204 -27.05 9.58 2.92
N GLU A 205 -27.04 9.82 4.22
CA GLU A 205 -27.00 11.19 4.79
C GLU A 205 -26.06 11.22 5.99
N LYS A 206 -24.80 11.59 5.76
CA LYS A 206 -23.84 11.67 6.86
C LYS A 206 -23.48 13.11 7.15
N SER A 207 -23.65 13.46 8.43
CA SER A 207 -22.99 14.61 9.03
C SER A 207 -21.51 14.60 8.67
N VAL A 208 -20.99 15.77 8.26
CA VAL A 208 -19.55 15.99 7.96
C VAL A 208 -18.67 15.46 9.10
N PHE A 209 -19.14 15.62 10.33
CA PHE A 209 -18.47 15.11 11.53
C PHE A 209 -18.33 13.58 11.53
N ILE A 210 -19.41 12.84 11.20
CA ILE A 210 -19.39 11.37 11.19
C ILE A 210 -18.43 10.85 10.11
N SER A 211 -18.44 11.45 8.92
CA SER A 211 -17.51 11.10 7.83
C SER A 211 -16.06 11.37 8.24
N ALA A 212 -15.80 12.51 8.90
CA ALA A 212 -14.48 12.85 9.41
C ALA A 212 -13.98 11.86 10.48
N VAL A 213 -14.81 11.53 11.46
CA VAL A 213 -14.48 10.50 12.46
C VAL A 213 -14.20 9.16 11.80
N PHE A 214 -15.03 8.74 10.85
CA PHE A 214 -14.82 7.47 10.17
C PHE A 214 -13.50 7.43 9.38
N ASN A 215 -13.17 8.49 8.64
CA ASN A 215 -11.93 8.58 7.87
C ASN A 215 -10.67 8.41 8.74
N VAL A 216 -10.74 8.85 10.00
CA VAL A 216 -9.69 8.62 11.00
C VAL A 216 -9.71 7.19 11.51
N VAL A 217 -10.87 6.76 12.02
CA VAL A 217 -11.00 5.54 12.81
C VAL A 217 -10.82 4.29 11.96
N LYS A 218 -11.32 4.25 10.72
CA LYS A 218 -11.28 3.07 9.84
C LYS A 218 -9.86 2.52 9.63
N ASN A 219 -8.89 3.41 9.39
CA ASN A 219 -7.51 3.01 9.10
C ASN A 219 -6.82 2.49 10.36
N VAL A 220 -7.04 3.15 11.50
CA VAL A 220 -6.52 2.75 12.81
C VAL A 220 -7.09 1.39 13.22
N LEU A 221 -8.41 1.24 13.13
CA LEU A 221 -9.13 0.01 13.48
C LEU A 221 -8.72 -1.17 12.61
N PHE A 222 -8.68 -0.99 11.30
CA PHE A 222 -8.20 -2.04 10.38
C PHE A 222 -6.77 -2.49 10.73
N SER A 223 -5.90 -1.53 11.07
CA SER A 223 -4.50 -1.80 11.44
C SER A 223 -4.37 -2.51 12.78
N CYS A 224 -5.21 -2.18 13.77
CA CYS A 224 -5.30 -2.90 15.04
C CYS A 224 -5.80 -4.33 14.84
N GLY A 225 -6.81 -4.53 13.96
CA GLY A 225 -7.29 -5.84 13.57
C GLY A 225 -6.18 -6.69 12.96
N LEU A 226 -5.42 -6.13 12.01
CA LEU A 226 -4.27 -6.79 11.41
C LEU A 226 -3.13 -7.05 12.42
N ALA A 227 -2.89 -6.11 13.34
CA ALA A 227 -1.91 -6.25 14.40
C ALA A 227 -2.21 -7.46 15.30
N TRP A 228 -3.49 -7.72 15.61
CA TRP A 228 -3.91 -8.93 16.34
C TRP A 228 -3.56 -10.21 15.57
N ILE A 229 -3.83 -10.25 14.26
CA ILE A 229 -3.51 -11.42 13.41
C ILE A 229 -2.00 -11.69 13.44
N ILE A 230 -1.19 -10.65 13.23
CA ILE A 230 0.28 -10.74 13.28
C ILE A 230 0.76 -11.20 14.66
N PHE A 231 0.21 -10.63 15.73
CA PHE A 231 0.53 -11.00 17.11
C PHE A 231 0.26 -12.48 17.40
N VAL A 232 -0.92 -12.97 17.04
CA VAL A 232 -1.32 -14.36 17.27
C VAL A 232 -0.48 -15.34 16.43
N CYS A 233 -0.12 -14.96 15.19
CA CYS A 233 0.76 -15.77 14.34
C CYS A 233 2.19 -15.84 14.88
N THR A 234 2.77 -14.69 15.25
CA THR A 234 4.16 -14.59 15.75
C THR A 234 4.34 -15.26 17.12
N THR A 235 3.30 -15.26 17.97
CA THR A 235 3.33 -15.94 19.28
C THR A 235 3.00 -17.44 19.22
N GLY A 236 2.76 -18.00 18.03
CA GLY A 236 2.49 -19.43 17.83
C GLY A 236 1.04 -19.88 18.12
N HIS A 237 0.12 -18.94 18.34
CA HIS A 237 -1.28 -19.23 18.65
C HIS A 237 -2.18 -19.26 17.39
N GLY A 238 -1.70 -18.76 16.25
CA GLY A 238 -2.47 -18.66 14.99
C GLY A 238 -2.49 -19.93 14.15
N SER A 239 -2.63 -21.12 14.75
CA SER A 239 -2.35 -22.42 14.13
C SER A 239 -2.72 -22.55 12.63
N VAL A 240 -4.00 -22.39 12.28
CA VAL A 240 -4.51 -22.57 10.91
C VAL A 240 -4.00 -21.47 9.98
N ILE A 241 -4.14 -20.21 10.39
CA ILE A 241 -3.76 -19.05 9.56
C ILE A 241 -2.26 -19.01 9.35
N ASN A 242 -1.46 -19.24 10.40
CA ASN A 242 -0.01 -19.31 10.31
C ASN A 242 0.43 -20.45 9.37
N ARG A 243 -0.21 -21.63 9.44
CA ARG A 243 0.08 -22.74 8.52
C ARG A 243 -0.25 -22.40 7.06
N CYS A 244 -1.38 -21.74 6.83
CA CYS A 244 -1.78 -21.30 5.49
C CYS A 244 -0.80 -20.25 4.93
N LEU A 245 -0.55 -19.18 5.69
CA LEU A 245 0.29 -18.06 5.25
C LEU A 245 1.78 -18.42 5.14
N SER A 246 2.26 -19.42 5.90
CA SER A 246 3.63 -19.94 5.78
C SER A 246 3.78 -21.07 4.75
N SER A 247 2.72 -21.39 4.00
CA SER A 247 2.75 -22.43 2.98
C SER A 247 3.77 -22.14 1.87
N ARG A 248 4.47 -23.17 1.42
CA ARG A 248 5.46 -23.08 0.34
C ARG A 248 4.86 -22.65 -1.00
N VAL A 249 3.55 -22.85 -1.19
CA VAL A 249 2.82 -22.40 -2.40
C VAL A 249 2.91 -20.88 -2.59
N PHE A 250 2.95 -20.11 -1.49
CA PHE A 250 3.05 -18.65 -1.54
C PHE A 250 4.49 -18.13 -1.68
N LEU A 251 5.51 -18.99 -1.65
CA LEU A 251 6.91 -18.57 -1.83
C LEU A 251 7.18 -17.91 -3.19
N PRO A 252 6.81 -18.49 -4.35
CA PRO A 252 7.03 -17.83 -5.64
C PRO A 252 6.23 -16.52 -5.76
N LEU A 253 4.98 -16.51 -5.31
CA LEU A 253 4.12 -15.32 -5.37
C LEU A 253 4.65 -14.19 -4.49
N SER A 254 5.10 -14.51 -3.26
CA SER A 254 5.66 -13.51 -2.34
C SER A 254 6.97 -12.92 -2.86
N ARG A 255 7.80 -13.70 -3.56
CA ARG A 255 9.03 -13.20 -4.23
C ARG A 255 8.73 -12.24 -5.38
N LEU A 256 7.63 -12.44 -6.10
CA LEU A 256 7.22 -11.59 -7.23
C LEU A 256 6.35 -10.39 -6.81
N SER A 257 5.88 -10.37 -5.56
CA SER A 257 4.92 -9.38 -5.05
C SER A 257 5.29 -7.92 -5.35
N TYR A 258 6.58 -7.58 -5.28
CA TYR A 258 7.04 -6.23 -5.60
C TYR A 258 6.88 -5.89 -7.09
N CYS A 259 7.37 -6.74 -7.98
CA CYS A 259 7.19 -6.56 -9.42
C CYS A 259 5.71 -6.58 -9.79
N ALA A 260 4.91 -7.47 -9.19
CA ALA A 260 3.47 -7.52 -9.39
C ALA A 260 2.79 -6.21 -8.98
N TYR A 261 3.19 -5.64 -7.83
CA TYR A 261 2.71 -4.33 -7.39
C TYR A 261 3.12 -3.19 -8.34
N LEU A 262 4.31 -3.23 -8.96
CA LEU A 262 4.67 -2.20 -9.93
C LEU A 262 3.84 -2.30 -11.22
N THR A 263 3.55 -3.53 -11.69
CA THR A 263 2.96 -3.76 -13.02
C THR A 263 1.43 -3.88 -13.01
N HIS A 264 0.78 -4.19 -11.89
CA HIS A 264 -0.66 -4.50 -11.87
C HIS A 264 -1.55 -3.41 -12.49
N MET A 265 -1.30 -2.13 -12.20
CA MET A 265 -2.08 -1.04 -12.78
C MET A 265 -1.83 -0.86 -14.27
N ILE A 266 -0.62 -1.15 -14.76
CA ILE A 266 -0.31 -1.13 -16.19
C ILE A 266 -1.12 -2.22 -16.90
N VAL A 267 -1.21 -3.42 -16.31
CA VAL A 267 -2.03 -4.52 -16.84
C VAL A 267 -3.51 -4.17 -16.81
N LEU A 268 -3.98 -3.56 -15.73
CA LEU A 268 -5.36 -3.12 -15.59
C LEU A 268 -5.72 -2.04 -16.63
N MET A 269 -4.87 -1.03 -16.78
CA MET A 269 -5.02 0.03 -17.78
C MET A 269 -4.98 -0.54 -19.19
N ALA A 270 -4.03 -1.43 -19.49
CA ALA A 270 -3.94 -2.10 -20.79
C ALA A 270 -5.25 -2.82 -21.13
N HIS A 271 -5.80 -3.55 -20.15
CA HIS A 271 -7.04 -4.27 -20.35
C HIS A 271 -8.20 -3.32 -20.72
N PHE A 272 -8.45 -2.30 -19.89
CA PHE A 272 -9.56 -1.37 -20.11
C PHE A 272 -9.37 -0.48 -21.35
N GLN A 273 -8.13 -0.15 -21.71
CA GLN A 273 -7.84 0.67 -22.89
C GLN A 273 -7.94 -0.13 -24.20
N ALA A 274 -7.61 -1.43 -24.15
CA ALA A 274 -7.74 -2.33 -25.29
C ALA A 274 -9.20 -2.74 -25.55
N THR A 275 -10.02 -2.88 -24.49
CA THR A 275 -11.43 -3.25 -24.63
C THR A 275 -12.24 -2.14 -25.30
N GLY A 276 -12.84 -2.44 -26.45
CA GLY A 276 -13.75 -1.54 -27.17
C GLY A 276 -15.24 -1.76 -26.89
N TYR A 277 -15.59 -2.54 -25.86
CA TYR A 277 -16.98 -2.87 -25.52
C TYR A 277 -17.24 -2.75 -24.02
N HIS A 278 -18.49 -2.47 -23.65
CA HIS A 278 -18.92 -2.44 -22.26
C HIS A 278 -19.09 -3.86 -21.72
N GLU A 279 -18.33 -4.22 -20.68
CA GLU A 279 -18.57 -5.46 -19.93
C GLU A 279 -19.78 -5.28 -18.99
N TYR A 280 -20.76 -6.18 -19.07
CA TYR A 280 -21.89 -6.17 -18.13
C TYR A 280 -21.43 -6.44 -16.71
N PHE A 281 -21.90 -5.63 -15.77
CA PHE A 281 -21.65 -5.84 -14.35
C PHE A 281 -22.44 -7.07 -13.84
N CYS A 282 -21.78 -8.22 -13.76
CA CYS A 282 -22.28 -9.38 -13.03
C CYS A 282 -21.13 -10.06 -12.30
N PHE A 283 -21.46 -10.80 -11.23
CA PHE A 283 -20.46 -11.45 -10.37
C PHE A 283 -19.48 -12.34 -11.16
N MET A 284 -20.00 -13.12 -12.11
CA MET A 284 -19.18 -14.04 -12.89
C MET A 284 -18.21 -13.31 -13.83
N THR A 285 -18.67 -12.28 -14.55
CA THR A 285 -17.79 -11.47 -15.41
C THR A 285 -16.69 -10.80 -14.59
N TRP A 286 -17.01 -10.23 -13.43
CA TRP A 286 -16.03 -9.63 -12.54
C TRP A 286 -15.05 -10.64 -11.95
N LEU A 287 -15.51 -11.84 -11.58
CA LEU A 287 -14.63 -12.91 -11.12
C LEU A 287 -13.62 -13.31 -12.20
N PHE A 288 -14.08 -13.50 -13.44
CA PHE A 288 -13.20 -13.81 -14.56
C PHE A 288 -12.23 -12.67 -14.89
N LEU A 289 -12.69 -11.41 -14.83
CA LEU A 289 -11.83 -10.24 -14.97
C LEU A 289 -10.72 -10.24 -13.91
N CYS A 290 -11.06 -10.42 -12.63
CA CYS A 290 -10.09 -10.47 -11.54
C CYS A 290 -9.06 -11.59 -11.74
N ILE A 291 -9.50 -12.80 -12.09
CA ILE A 291 -8.61 -13.93 -12.37
C ILE A 291 -7.67 -13.59 -13.53
N ARG A 292 -8.20 -13.04 -14.63
CA ARG A 292 -7.43 -12.63 -15.81
C ARG A 292 -6.37 -11.59 -15.46
N ILE A 293 -6.73 -10.53 -14.75
CA ILE A 293 -5.79 -9.46 -14.36
C ILE A 293 -4.71 -9.99 -13.41
N VAL A 294 -5.07 -10.78 -12.40
CA VAL A 294 -4.10 -11.36 -11.47
C VAL A 294 -3.13 -12.28 -12.20
N LEU A 295 -3.63 -13.16 -13.07
CA LEU A 295 -2.81 -14.07 -13.86
C LEU A 295 -1.80 -13.31 -14.72
N TRP A 296 -2.27 -12.34 -15.52
CA TRP A 296 -1.40 -11.54 -16.38
C TRP A 296 -0.40 -10.68 -15.60
N THR A 297 -0.81 -10.15 -14.44
CA THR A 297 0.09 -9.41 -13.54
C THR A 297 1.23 -10.30 -13.05
N TYR A 298 0.95 -11.54 -12.65
CA TYR A 298 2.00 -12.46 -12.21
C TYR A 298 2.89 -12.96 -13.36
N VAL A 299 2.35 -13.16 -14.56
CA VAL A 299 3.14 -13.49 -15.75
C VAL A 299 4.11 -12.36 -16.11
N ILE A 300 3.62 -11.11 -16.18
CA ILE A 300 4.46 -9.95 -16.53
C ILE A 300 5.49 -9.67 -15.44
N SER A 301 5.08 -9.71 -14.17
CA SER A 301 5.99 -9.51 -13.05
C SER A 301 7.09 -10.56 -12.98
N PHE A 302 6.81 -11.81 -13.36
CA PHE A 302 7.84 -12.83 -13.48
C PHE A 302 8.88 -12.45 -14.55
N GLY A 303 8.44 -11.98 -15.72
CA GLY A 303 9.33 -11.46 -16.76
C GLY A 303 10.18 -10.28 -16.26
N VAL A 304 9.56 -9.28 -15.65
CA VAL A 304 10.26 -8.11 -15.08
C VAL A 304 11.28 -8.53 -14.02
N ALA A 305 10.91 -9.46 -13.14
CA ALA A 305 11.79 -9.94 -12.08
C ALA A 305 13.00 -10.70 -12.64
N LEU A 306 12.83 -11.49 -13.71
CA LEU A 306 13.93 -12.24 -14.32
C LEU A 306 14.88 -11.35 -15.14
N ILE A 307 14.33 -10.42 -15.92
CA ILE A 307 15.12 -9.59 -16.84
C ILE A 307 15.82 -8.45 -16.09
N PHE A 308 15.16 -7.87 -15.07
CA PHE A 308 15.64 -6.64 -14.45
C PHE A 308 15.96 -6.80 -12.97
N GLU A 309 15.03 -7.29 -12.15
CA GLU A 309 15.24 -7.33 -10.68
C GLU A 309 16.37 -8.29 -10.29
N THR A 310 16.34 -9.53 -10.80
CA THR A 310 17.28 -10.60 -10.42
C THR A 310 18.72 -10.30 -10.85
N PRO A 311 19.00 -9.86 -12.09
CA PRO A 311 20.37 -9.53 -12.50
C PRO A 311 20.96 -8.38 -11.71
N VAL A 312 20.16 -7.34 -11.47
CA VAL A 312 20.56 -6.17 -10.67
C VAL A 312 20.89 -6.59 -9.23
N LEU A 313 20.04 -7.41 -8.60
CA LEU A 313 20.31 -7.95 -7.26
C LEU A 313 21.59 -8.78 -7.20
N ARG A 314 21.84 -9.63 -8.21
CA ARG A 314 23.06 -10.44 -8.29
C ARG A 314 24.31 -9.58 -8.48
N LEU A 315 24.25 -8.58 -9.37
CA LEU A 315 25.33 -7.64 -9.59
C LEU A 315 25.71 -6.90 -8.29
N PHE A 316 24.71 -6.48 -7.51
CA PHE A 316 24.95 -5.86 -6.21
C PHE A 316 25.52 -6.82 -5.17
N ALA A 317 25.08 -8.09 -5.16
CA ALA A 317 25.66 -9.09 -4.27
C ALA A 317 27.15 -9.34 -4.57
N LEU A 318 27.54 -9.34 -5.85
CA LEU A 318 28.93 -9.43 -6.30
C LEU A 318 29.74 -8.19 -5.91
N TYR A 319 29.19 -6.99 -6.11
CA TYR A 319 29.86 -5.75 -5.70
C TYR A 319 30.13 -5.73 -4.18
N ARG A 320 29.15 -6.14 -3.37
CA ARG A 320 29.29 -6.16 -1.90
C ARG A 320 30.35 -7.16 -1.42
N THR A 321 30.39 -8.35 -2.01
CA THR A 321 31.40 -9.37 -1.67
C THR A 321 32.81 -8.89 -2.03
N ASN A 322 33.00 -8.24 -3.17
CA ASN A 322 34.28 -7.66 -3.57
C ASN A 322 34.69 -6.46 -2.70
N TRP A 323 33.74 -5.62 -2.29
CA TRP A 323 34.02 -4.49 -1.40
C TRP A 323 34.46 -4.93 0.00
N ASN A 324 33.82 -5.98 0.55
CA ASN A 324 34.24 -6.56 1.82
C ASN A 324 35.62 -7.21 1.74
N LYS A 325 35.97 -7.83 0.60
CA LYS A 325 37.32 -8.39 0.35
C LYS A 325 38.43 -7.34 0.26
N LYS A 326 38.13 -6.10 -0.14
CA LYS A 326 39.11 -4.99 -0.20
C LYS A 326 39.33 -4.29 1.16
N ARG A 327 38.51 -4.60 2.17
CA ARG A 327 38.59 -4.02 3.53
C ARG A 327 39.16 -4.99 4.58
N MET A 328 39.36 -6.25 4.19
CA MET A 328 40.26 -7.20 4.88
C MET A 328 41.62 -7.11 4.19
#